data_AF-A0A378R3D5-F1
#
_entry.id   AF-A0A378R3D5-F1
#
_cell.length_a   1.000
_cell.length_b   1.000
_cell.length_c   1.000
_cell.angle_alpha   90.00
_cell.angle_beta   90.00
_cell.angle_gamma   90.00
#
_symmetry.space_group_name_H-M   'P 1'
#
loop_
_entity.id
_entity.type
_entity.pdbx_description
1 polymer ?
#
loop_
_entity_poly.entity_id
_entity_poly.type
_entity_poly.pdbx_seq_one_letter_code
_entity_poly.pdbx_strand_id
1 'polypeptide(L)'
;MSDNKDTQNDDVEFSQDELEELKKQGIDDDELDELVKTVNDELSDNANAKDDDKEKETDKSENKKIDIKNDEDKITNADKIKTNLKSNDEIKNITLNNQSNKKENNKIDDLKDNSQKTDKESDKKELDKIEQQQADIVRTLIAKKHGEKTINHKNVRISIEAGALPTKMFFIMNGLSAVIAGYGLLANSPAVVIGAMLVAMMLSPITSMALAVIDARLSLLKTSLQTLIGGILLIFVIGMVLGFLYPDHVMTGEILARTSPTTMDLVVALAGGTAGAYAMVSPNLSVAVVGVAVATALVPPLTASGILLSAGHFSLAMGALLLAITNMLAIQFTNALVLWLFGFRRTLNDDEVGKLGQLGQFLKRNFAVLMALVVIGGYLSFNFSHTLNEQNFERQSNALIEKSIEHQANYLVLSSINKEQKVHVLRAVIQGTEPPSQAQVYELEKAIQKIADDTFKNRTIKLQIRFVPETVIESTPSSESELKLSPNDIKNL
;
A
#
# COMPACT_ATOMS: atom_id res chain seq x y z
N MET A 1 -25.02 36.28 -25.81
CA MET A 1 -25.59 35.74 -27.04
C MET A 1 -24.44 35.43 -27.97
N SER A 2 -23.99 34.18 -27.96
CA SER A 2 -23.12 33.53 -28.95
C SER A 2 -23.08 32.07 -28.54
N ASP A 3 -23.53 31.21 -29.43
CA ASP A 3 -23.97 29.85 -29.19
C ASP A 3 -22.88 28.92 -28.67
N ASN A 4 -23.25 28.13 -27.65
CA ASN A 4 -22.51 26.97 -27.18
C ASN A 4 -23.24 25.74 -27.74
N LYS A 5 -22.78 25.24 -28.89
CA LYS A 5 -23.14 23.92 -29.43
C LYS A 5 -21.84 23.17 -29.60
N ASP A 6 -21.50 22.36 -28.61
CA ASP A 6 -20.60 21.20 -28.74
C ASP A 6 -20.87 20.28 -27.54
N THR A 7 -22.08 19.73 -27.51
CA THR A 7 -22.31 18.39 -26.94
C THR A 7 -22.11 17.43 -28.12
N GLN A 8 -20.88 17.04 -28.39
CA GLN A 8 -20.61 15.88 -29.24
C GLN A 8 -21.09 14.66 -28.45
N ASN A 9 -22.05 13.92 -29.01
CA ASN A 9 -22.23 12.52 -28.69
C ASN A 9 -20.88 11.83 -28.93
N ASP A 10 -20.34 11.20 -27.90
CA ASP A 10 -19.18 10.32 -28.01
C ASP A 10 -19.63 8.97 -28.60
N ASP A 11 -20.11 8.99 -29.85
CA ASP A 11 -20.36 7.76 -30.61
C ASP A 11 -19.01 7.10 -30.89
N VAL A 12 -18.82 5.84 -30.46
CA VAL A 12 -17.62 5.07 -30.76
C VAL A 12 -17.55 4.78 -32.25
N GLU A 13 -16.48 5.29 -32.89
CA GLU A 13 -16.10 4.92 -34.24
C GLU A 13 -15.09 3.76 -34.17
N PHE A 14 -15.45 2.60 -34.75
CA PHE A 14 -14.55 1.44 -34.84
C PHE A 14 -13.55 1.64 -35.98
N SER A 15 -12.29 1.23 -35.81
CA SER A 15 -11.29 1.37 -36.88
C SER A 15 -11.55 0.37 -38.02
N GLN A 16 -11.14 0.72 -39.25
CA GLN A 16 -11.34 -0.16 -40.42
C GLN A 16 -10.67 -1.53 -40.25
N ASP A 17 -9.54 -1.60 -39.54
CA ASP A 17 -8.84 -2.85 -39.26
C ASP A 17 -9.62 -3.75 -38.29
N GLU A 18 -10.30 -3.18 -37.29
CA GLU A 18 -11.15 -3.91 -36.34
C GLU A 18 -12.44 -4.43 -37.00
N LEU A 19 -13.04 -3.61 -37.87
CA LEU A 19 -14.20 -4.01 -38.66
C LEU A 19 -13.82 -5.13 -39.65
N GLU A 20 -12.63 -5.10 -40.24
CA GLU A 20 -12.12 -6.20 -41.09
C GLU A 20 -11.81 -7.48 -40.32
N GLU A 21 -11.34 -7.38 -39.07
CA GLU A 21 -11.06 -8.53 -38.21
C GLU A 21 -12.36 -9.23 -37.78
N LEU A 22 -13.42 -8.44 -37.50
CA LEU A 22 -14.76 -8.93 -37.22
C LEU A 22 -15.42 -9.57 -38.45
N LYS A 23 -15.24 -9.00 -39.64
CA LYS A 23 -15.69 -9.62 -40.91
C LYS A 23 -14.97 -10.95 -41.20
N LYS A 24 -13.68 -11.06 -40.88
CA LYS A 24 -12.92 -12.33 -40.99
C LYS A 24 -13.41 -13.41 -40.02
N GLN A 25 -14.14 -13.04 -38.97
CA GLN A 25 -14.77 -13.96 -38.02
C GLN A 25 -16.21 -14.34 -38.40
N GLY A 26 -16.70 -13.88 -39.56
CA GLY A 26 -17.98 -14.30 -40.13
C GLY A 26 -19.20 -13.45 -39.73
N ILE A 27 -18.96 -12.22 -39.25
CA ILE A 27 -20.02 -11.26 -38.89
C ILE A 27 -20.36 -10.42 -40.14
N ASP A 28 -21.64 -10.42 -40.54
CA ASP A 28 -22.14 -9.65 -41.68
C ASP A 28 -22.28 -8.16 -41.35
N ASP A 29 -22.28 -7.31 -42.38
CA ASP A 29 -22.24 -5.84 -42.24
C ASP A 29 -23.43 -5.27 -41.45
N ASP A 30 -24.60 -5.90 -41.52
CA ASP A 30 -25.81 -5.49 -40.80
C ASP A 30 -25.75 -5.83 -39.29
N GLU A 31 -25.10 -6.95 -38.91
CA GLU A 31 -24.87 -7.31 -37.49
C GLU A 31 -23.80 -6.41 -36.85
N LEU A 32 -22.82 -5.99 -37.66
CA LEU A 32 -21.73 -5.13 -37.24
C LEU A 32 -22.24 -3.76 -36.74
N ASP A 33 -23.18 -3.16 -37.48
CA ASP A 33 -23.77 -1.86 -37.13
C ASP A 33 -24.66 -1.95 -35.88
N GLU A 34 -25.37 -3.07 -35.67
CA GLU A 34 -26.17 -3.31 -34.47
C GLU A 34 -25.27 -3.57 -33.24
N LEU A 35 -24.15 -4.27 -33.42
CA LEU A 35 -23.11 -4.47 -32.40
C LEU A 35 -22.44 -3.16 -31.99
N VAL A 36 -22.07 -2.33 -32.96
CA VAL A 36 -21.48 -0.99 -32.75
C VAL A 36 -22.44 -0.12 -31.94
N LYS A 37 -23.73 -0.14 -32.31
CA LYS A 37 -24.78 0.63 -31.65
C LYS A 37 -25.05 0.13 -30.22
N THR A 38 -25.12 -1.19 -30.00
CA THR A 38 -25.31 -1.78 -28.67
C THR A 38 -24.15 -1.46 -27.73
N VAL A 39 -22.92 -1.50 -28.24
CA VAL A 39 -21.71 -1.12 -27.49
C VAL A 39 -21.72 0.37 -27.13
N ASN A 40 -22.20 1.23 -28.02
CA ASN A 40 -22.36 2.66 -27.75
C ASN A 40 -23.43 2.95 -26.70
N ASP A 41 -24.58 2.29 -26.80
CA ASP A 41 -25.69 2.47 -25.87
C ASP A 41 -25.28 2.03 -24.44
N GLU A 42 -24.63 0.87 -24.27
CA GLU A 42 -24.14 0.42 -22.95
C GLU A 42 -23.02 1.30 -22.36
N LEU A 43 -22.16 1.89 -23.20
CA LEU A 43 -21.14 2.84 -22.76
C LEU A 43 -21.75 4.19 -22.34
N SER A 44 -22.85 4.59 -22.96
CA SER A 44 -23.57 5.84 -22.67
C SER A 44 -24.38 5.77 -21.35
N ASP A 45 -25.01 4.63 -21.05
CA ASP A 45 -25.79 4.45 -19.82
C ASP A 45 -24.93 4.42 -18.55
N ASN A 46 -23.68 3.95 -18.67
CA ASN A 46 -22.70 4.01 -17.58
C ASN A 46 -22.10 5.42 -17.36
N ALA A 47 -22.28 6.35 -18.31
CA ALA A 47 -21.87 7.74 -18.14
C ALA A 47 -22.92 8.54 -17.34
N ASN A 48 -24.21 8.24 -17.49
CA ASN A 48 -25.30 8.96 -16.81
C ASN A 48 -25.60 8.49 -15.38
N ALA A 49 -25.13 7.31 -14.95
CA ALA A 49 -25.36 6.82 -13.58
C ALA A 49 -24.49 7.49 -12.50
N LYS A 50 -23.68 8.51 -12.83
CA LYS A 50 -22.77 9.18 -11.88
C LYS A 50 -23.10 10.65 -11.56
N ASP A 51 -24.13 11.24 -12.16
CA ASP A 51 -24.46 12.66 -11.97
C ASP A 51 -25.73 12.96 -11.16
N ASP A 52 -26.46 11.96 -10.66
CA ASP A 52 -27.73 12.20 -9.93
C ASP A 52 -27.64 12.18 -8.37
N ASP A 53 -26.45 12.15 -7.78
CA ASP A 53 -26.27 12.29 -6.33
C ASP A 53 -25.83 13.70 -5.94
N LYS A 54 -26.67 14.71 -6.20
CA LYS A 54 -26.74 15.99 -5.47
C LYS A 54 -27.90 16.86 -5.95
N GLU A 55 -29.07 16.68 -5.37
CA GLU A 55 -29.96 17.77 -4.91
C GLU A 55 -31.28 17.18 -4.40
N LYS A 56 -31.49 17.22 -3.08
CA LYS A 56 -32.78 17.53 -2.40
C LYS A 56 -32.67 17.29 -0.90
N GLU A 57 -32.26 18.33 -0.17
CA GLU A 57 -32.86 18.61 1.14
C GLU A 57 -34.12 19.43 0.90
N THR A 58 -35.29 18.92 1.29
CA THR A 58 -36.30 19.65 2.09
C THR A 58 -37.52 18.78 2.40
N ASP A 59 -37.81 18.71 3.70
CA ASP A 59 -39.12 18.67 4.37
C ASP A 59 -40.04 17.42 4.37
N LYS A 60 -40.24 16.94 5.60
CA LYS A 60 -41.51 16.53 6.27
C LYS A 60 -42.12 15.13 6.08
N SER A 61 -42.02 14.38 7.20
CA SER A 61 -43.09 13.72 7.98
C SER A 61 -44.07 12.77 7.28
N GLU A 62 -44.03 11.48 7.64
CA GLU A 62 -44.99 10.84 8.57
C GLU A 62 -44.76 9.31 8.70
N ASN A 63 -44.68 8.87 9.96
CA ASN A 63 -45.18 7.61 10.56
C ASN A 63 -45.57 6.43 9.64
N LYS A 64 -44.94 5.25 9.82
CA LYS A 64 -45.40 4.12 10.68
C LYS A 64 -44.55 2.83 10.47
N LYS A 65 -44.08 2.25 11.59
CA LYS A 65 -44.09 0.81 12.03
C LYS A 65 -43.93 -0.31 10.96
N ILE A 66 -43.18 -1.42 11.12
CA ILE A 66 -42.60 -2.16 12.26
C ILE A 66 -41.67 -3.25 11.68
N ASP A 67 -40.60 -3.51 12.43
CA ASP A 67 -39.78 -4.71 12.70
C ASP A 67 -39.47 -5.88 11.73
N ILE A 68 -38.15 -6.05 11.53
CA ILE A 68 -37.24 -7.19 11.81
C ILE A 68 -37.62 -8.62 11.34
N LYS A 69 -36.90 -9.17 10.34
CA LYS A 69 -35.85 -10.22 10.52
C LYS A 69 -35.32 -10.85 9.21
N ASN A 70 -34.00 -10.97 9.22
CA ASN A 70 -33.12 -12.03 8.67
C ASN A 70 -32.47 -11.86 7.28
N ASP A 71 -31.16 -12.08 7.37
CA ASP A 71 -30.07 -12.10 6.40
C ASP A 71 -30.15 -13.19 5.32
N GLU A 72 -29.17 -13.10 4.40
CA GLU A 72 -28.80 -13.96 3.25
C GLU A 72 -29.47 -13.47 1.94
N ASP A 73 -28.80 -12.99 0.90
CA ASP A 73 -27.47 -13.31 0.39
C ASP A 73 -26.90 -12.23 -0.55
N LYS A 74 -25.56 -12.20 -0.63
CA LYS A 74 -24.78 -11.51 -1.66
C LYS A 74 -25.05 -12.14 -3.03
N ILE A 75 -25.61 -11.38 -3.97
CA ILE A 75 -25.61 -11.72 -5.39
C ILE A 75 -24.84 -10.64 -6.15
N THR A 76 -23.80 -11.08 -6.85
CA THR A 76 -22.85 -10.30 -7.63
C THR A 76 -23.49 -9.79 -8.93
N ASN A 77 -22.95 -8.69 -9.47
CA ASN A 77 -23.42 -7.99 -10.68
C ASN A 77 -23.54 -8.84 -11.97
N ALA A 78 -23.18 -10.12 -11.94
CA ALA A 78 -23.32 -11.04 -13.07
C ALA A 78 -24.77 -11.50 -13.34
N ASP A 79 -25.65 -11.50 -12.32
CA ASP A 79 -27.04 -11.97 -12.49
C ASP A 79 -27.99 -10.91 -13.06
N LYS A 80 -27.65 -9.62 -12.96
CA LYS A 80 -28.35 -8.52 -13.65
C LYS A 80 -28.12 -8.54 -15.17
N ILE A 81 -26.99 -9.08 -15.61
CA ILE A 81 -26.63 -9.18 -17.03
C ILE A 81 -27.50 -10.23 -17.75
N LYS A 82 -27.90 -11.31 -17.07
CA LYS A 82 -28.78 -12.35 -17.64
C LYS A 82 -30.26 -11.95 -17.72
N THR A 83 -30.69 -10.94 -16.96
CA THR A 83 -32.12 -10.58 -16.87
C THR A 83 -32.53 -9.52 -17.89
N ASN A 84 -31.63 -8.61 -18.30
CA ASN A 84 -31.95 -7.62 -19.34
C ASN A 84 -31.94 -8.18 -20.77
N LEU A 85 -31.26 -9.31 -21.03
CA LEU A 85 -31.30 -10.01 -22.32
C LEU A 85 -32.59 -10.80 -22.59
N LYS A 86 -33.52 -10.88 -21.62
CA LYS A 86 -34.81 -11.57 -21.78
C LYS A 86 -36.01 -10.63 -22.00
N SER A 87 -35.79 -9.32 -22.02
CA SER A 87 -36.86 -8.32 -22.09
C SER A 87 -36.73 -7.48 -23.35
N ASN A 88 -36.75 -8.12 -24.53
CA ASN A 88 -37.03 -7.47 -25.80
C ASN A 88 -37.78 -8.47 -26.70
N ASP A 89 -39.09 -8.53 -26.51
CA ASP A 89 -40.06 -9.38 -27.21
C ASP A 89 -40.41 -8.86 -28.63
N GLU A 90 -39.46 -8.25 -29.37
CA GLU A 90 -39.74 -7.65 -30.70
C GLU A 90 -39.07 -8.31 -31.92
N ILE A 91 -38.40 -9.46 -31.77
CA ILE A 91 -37.92 -10.23 -32.93
C ILE A 91 -38.77 -11.48 -33.11
N LYS A 92 -40.02 -11.29 -33.54
CA LYS A 92 -40.88 -12.39 -34.02
C LYS A 92 -41.52 -12.16 -35.38
N ASN A 93 -41.22 -11.05 -36.05
CA ASN A 93 -41.96 -10.62 -37.24
C ASN A 93 -41.08 -10.26 -38.45
N ILE A 94 -40.05 -11.04 -38.79
CA ILE A 94 -39.47 -10.99 -40.14
C ILE A 94 -39.10 -12.41 -40.58
N THR A 95 -40.10 -13.20 -40.98
CA THR A 95 -40.03 -14.18 -42.09
C THR A 95 -41.44 -14.71 -42.30
N LEU A 96 -42.29 -13.94 -42.99
CA LEU A 96 -43.53 -14.42 -43.59
C LEU A 96 -43.91 -13.45 -44.71
N ASN A 97 -43.17 -13.50 -45.82
CA ASN A 97 -43.67 -12.98 -47.08
C ASN A 97 -43.08 -13.76 -48.25
N ASN A 98 -43.68 -14.92 -48.52
CA ASN A 98 -43.71 -15.50 -49.85
C ASN A 98 -45.04 -16.25 -50.02
N GLN A 99 -46.09 -15.50 -50.34
CA GLN A 99 -47.25 -16.04 -51.02
C GLN A 99 -47.37 -15.35 -52.38
N SER A 100 -47.10 -16.10 -53.43
CA SER A 100 -47.74 -15.89 -54.71
C SER A 100 -48.18 -17.23 -55.29
N ASN A 101 -49.50 -17.28 -55.49
CA ASN A 101 -50.26 -18.09 -56.44
C ASN A 101 -50.71 -19.53 -56.10
N LYS A 102 -52.05 -19.59 -56.04
CA LYS A 102 -52.96 -20.56 -56.69
C LYS A 102 -53.24 -21.91 -56.01
N LYS A 103 -54.53 -21.96 -55.60
CA LYS A 103 -55.53 -23.00 -55.88
C LYS A 103 -55.52 -24.28 -55.04
N GLU A 104 -56.62 -24.36 -54.28
CA GLU A 104 -57.58 -25.48 -54.22
C GLU A 104 -57.09 -26.87 -53.80
N ASN A 105 -57.77 -27.30 -52.72
CA ASN A 105 -58.30 -28.63 -52.46
C ASN A 105 -57.42 -29.69 -51.79
N ASN A 106 -57.97 -30.12 -50.65
CA ASN A 106 -58.06 -31.47 -50.11
C ASN A 106 -56.81 -32.13 -49.52
N LYS A 107 -56.82 -32.19 -48.18
CA LYS A 107 -56.97 -33.40 -47.34
C LYS A 107 -56.16 -34.66 -47.76
N ILE A 108 -55.50 -35.20 -46.73
CA ILE A 108 -55.37 -36.63 -46.37
C ILE A 108 -53.98 -37.28 -46.63
N ASP A 109 -53.40 -37.64 -45.48
CA ASP A 109 -52.59 -38.82 -45.13
C ASP A 109 -51.07 -38.86 -45.32
N ASP A 110 -50.44 -38.79 -44.15
CA ASP A 110 -49.59 -39.82 -43.52
C ASP A 110 -48.26 -40.26 -44.16
N LEU A 111 -47.33 -40.46 -43.21
CA LEU A 111 -46.03 -41.14 -43.30
C LEU A 111 -44.84 -40.25 -43.68
N LYS A 112 -44.21 -39.66 -42.64
CA LYS A 112 -42.75 -39.72 -42.37
C LYS A 112 -42.40 -38.86 -41.13
N ASP A 113 -42.85 -39.29 -39.97
CA ASP A 113 -42.40 -38.72 -38.69
C ASP A 113 -41.29 -39.62 -38.11
N ASN A 114 -40.08 -39.53 -38.67
CA ASN A 114 -38.87 -39.98 -37.97
C ASN A 114 -37.54 -39.38 -38.50
N SER A 115 -37.57 -38.21 -39.13
CA SER A 115 -36.35 -37.56 -39.62
C SER A 115 -36.25 -36.05 -39.36
N GLN A 116 -37.13 -35.47 -38.53
CA GLN A 116 -37.14 -34.00 -38.30
C GLN A 116 -36.81 -33.56 -36.87
N LYS A 117 -36.48 -34.48 -35.95
CA LYS A 117 -36.06 -34.12 -34.58
C LYS A 117 -34.55 -33.97 -34.40
N THR A 118 -33.74 -34.51 -35.31
CA THR A 118 -32.27 -34.50 -35.17
C THR A 118 -31.63 -33.21 -35.69
N ASP A 119 -32.21 -32.56 -36.70
CA ASP A 119 -31.60 -31.38 -37.35
C ASP A 119 -31.90 -30.06 -36.62
N LYS A 120 -33.06 -29.92 -35.98
CA LYS A 120 -33.40 -28.68 -35.24
C LYS A 120 -32.62 -28.50 -33.93
N GLU A 121 -32.10 -29.59 -33.37
CA GLU A 121 -31.35 -29.56 -32.12
C GLU A 121 -29.82 -29.41 -32.36
N SER A 122 -29.32 -29.79 -33.54
CA SER A 122 -27.96 -29.47 -33.99
C SER A 122 -27.84 -28.00 -34.38
N ASP A 123 -28.81 -27.48 -35.16
CA ASP A 123 -28.77 -26.11 -35.66
C ASP A 123 -28.92 -25.09 -34.51
N LYS A 124 -29.74 -25.39 -33.50
CA LYS A 124 -29.88 -24.54 -32.32
C LYS A 124 -28.63 -24.53 -31.43
N LYS A 125 -27.91 -25.66 -31.35
CA LYS A 125 -26.62 -25.75 -30.63
C LYS A 125 -25.48 -25.06 -31.39
N GLU A 126 -25.54 -25.00 -32.72
CA GLU A 126 -24.60 -24.21 -33.52
C GLU A 126 -24.90 -22.72 -33.42
N LEU A 127 -26.17 -22.31 -33.47
CA LEU A 127 -26.58 -20.93 -33.27
C LEU A 127 -26.22 -20.39 -31.87
N ASP A 128 -26.52 -21.17 -30.81
CA ASP A 128 -26.16 -20.81 -29.43
C ASP A 128 -24.63 -20.72 -29.22
N LYS A 129 -23.83 -21.48 -30.00
CA LYS A 129 -22.37 -21.41 -29.97
C LYS A 129 -21.83 -20.17 -30.69
N ILE A 130 -22.43 -19.79 -31.82
CA ILE A 130 -22.06 -18.60 -32.57
C ILE A 130 -22.39 -17.35 -31.75
N GLU A 131 -23.57 -17.31 -31.11
CA GLU A 131 -24.01 -16.22 -30.25
C GLU A 131 -23.12 -16.09 -28.99
N GLN A 132 -22.70 -17.22 -28.40
CA GLN A 132 -21.72 -17.23 -27.31
C GLN A 132 -20.33 -16.75 -27.75
N GLN A 133 -19.88 -17.15 -28.94
CA GLN A 133 -18.60 -16.71 -29.50
C GLN A 133 -18.61 -15.20 -29.78
N GLN A 134 -19.69 -14.68 -30.37
CA GLN A 134 -19.87 -13.24 -30.61
C GLN A 134 -19.90 -12.46 -29.28
N ALA A 135 -20.61 -12.95 -28.27
CA ALA A 135 -20.65 -12.31 -26.94
C ALA A 135 -19.27 -12.31 -26.25
N ASP A 136 -18.46 -13.36 -26.40
CA ASP A 136 -17.12 -13.44 -25.84
C ASP A 136 -16.13 -12.52 -26.58
N ILE A 137 -16.27 -12.36 -27.90
CA ILE A 137 -15.49 -11.41 -28.71
C ILE A 137 -15.82 -9.98 -28.28
N VAL A 138 -17.09 -9.63 -28.14
CA VAL A 138 -17.54 -8.31 -27.68
C VAL A 138 -17.02 -8.01 -26.27
N ARG A 139 -17.11 -8.97 -25.35
CA ARG A 139 -16.55 -8.82 -24.00
C ARG A 139 -15.04 -8.60 -24.02
N THR A 140 -14.33 -9.31 -24.89
CA THR A 140 -12.87 -9.18 -25.03
C THR A 140 -12.50 -7.82 -25.61
N LEU A 141 -13.25 -7.31 -26.58
CA LEU A 141 -13.06 -5.98 -27.17
C LEU A 141 -13.38 -4.86 -26.17
N ILE A 142 -14.49 -4.98 -25.43
CA ILE A 142 -14.84 -4.07 -24.33
C ILE A 142 -13.76 -4.09 -23.24
N ALA A 143 -13.22 -5.26 -22.89
CA ALA A 143 -12.14 -5.38 -21.91
C ALA A 143 -10.82 -4.76 -22.42
N LYS A 144 -10.47 -4.98 -23.69
CA LYS A 144 -9.29 -4.37 -24.33
C LYS A 144 -9.41 -2.84 -24.36
N LYS A 145 -10.59 -2.33 -24.69
CA LYS A 145 -10.89 -0.90 -24.74
C LYS A 145 -10.96 -0.23 -23.36
N HIS A 146 -11.49 -0.92 -22.34
CA HIS A 146 -11.36 -0.47 -20.94
C HIS A 146 -9.91 -0.46 -20.46
N GLY A 147 -9.07 -1.35 -20.98
CA GLY A 147 -7.61 -1.34 -20.79
C GLY A 147 -6.89 -0.21 -21.52
N GLU A 148 -7.44 0.25 -22.66
CA GLU A 148 -6.89 1.30 -23.53
C GLU A 148 -7.41 2.71 -23.23
N LYS A 149 -8.19 2.91 -22.15
CA LYS A 149 -8.66 4.25 -21.76
C LYS A 149 -7.47 5.20 -21.64
N THR A 150 -7.34 6.11 -22.61
CA THR A 150 -6.22 7.04 -22.71
C THR A 150 -6.21 7.95 -21.50
N ILE A 151 -5.04 8.12 -20.89
CA ILE A 151 -4.87 9.00 -19.73
C ILE A 151 -5.27 10.41 -20.11
N ASN A 152 -6.27 10.98 -19.43
CA ASN A 152 -6.65 12.37 -19.66
C ASN A 152 -5.66 13.29 -18.92
N HIS A 153 -4.55 13.64 -19.58
CA HIS A 153 -3.47 14.45 -18.99
C HIS A 153 -3.98 15.79 -18.43
N LYS A 154 -4.97 16.42 -19.09
CA LYS A 154 -5.51 17.71 -18.66
C LYS A 154 -6.26 17.60 -17.34
N ASN A 155 -7.18 16.63 -17.23
CA ASN A 155 -7.97 16.43 -16.03
C ASN A 155 -7.09 16.00 -14.86
N VAL A 156 -6.19 15.03 -15.07
CA VAL A 156 -5.26 14.57 -14.03
C VAL A 156 -4.38 15.72 -13.54
N ARG A 157 -3.87 16.57 -14.45
CA ARG A 157 -3.07 17.75 -14.10
C ARG A 157 -3.86 18.72 -13.22
N ILE A 158 -5.10 19.06 -13.60
CA ILE A 158 -5.95 19.97 -12.82
C ILE A 158 -6.23 19.37 -11.42
N SER A 159 -6.52 18.07 -11.33
CA SER A 159 -6.75 17.38 -10.06
C SER A 159 -5.51 17.39 -9.17
N ILE A 160 -4.31 17.18 -9.73
CA ILE A 160 -3.06 17.29 -9.00
C ILE A 160 -2.84 18.74 -8.53
N GLU A 161 -3.01 19.74 -9.41
CA GLU A 161 -2.81 21.16 -9.05
C GLU A 161 -3.75 21.64 -7.94
N ALA A 162 -5.01 21.18 -7.95
CA ALA A 162 -5.96 21.46 -6.88
C ALA A 162 -5.48 20.94 -5.51
N GLY A 163 -4.72 19.84 -5.51
CA GLY A 163 -4.10 19.26 -4.32
C GLY A 163 -3.03 20.13 -3.66
N ALA A 164 -2.55 21.18 -4.33
CA ALA A 164 -1.58 22.13 -3.78
C ALA A 164 -2.20 23.09 -2.77
N LEU A 165 -3.51 23.31 -2.86
CA LEU A 165 -4.19 24.39 -2.15
C LEU A 165 -4.40 24.05 -0.66
N PRO A 166 -4.13 25.00 0.25
CA PRO A 166 -4.34 24.80 1.68
C PRO A 166 -5.83 24.90 2.02
N THR A 167 -6.57 23.81 1.77
CA THR A 167 -8.01 23.76 2.04
C THR A 167 -8.30 23.48 3.53
N LYS A 168 -9.46 23.95 4.02
CA LYS A 168 -9.91 23.63 5.39
C LYS A 168 -10.05 22.12 5.60
N MET A 169 -10.58 21.43 4.60
CA MET A 169 -10.74 19.97 4.62
C MET A 169 -9.41 19.26 4.83
N PHE A 170 -8.36 19.68 4.11
CA PHE A 170 -7.02 19.12 4.28
C PHE A 170 -6.51 19.23 5.74
N PHE A 171 -6.64 20.41 6.36
CA PHE A 171 -6.19 20.57 7.75
C PHE A 171 -7.06 19.80 8.74
N ILE A 172 -8.38 19.79 8.56
CA ILE A 172 -9.30 19.04 9.43
C ILE A 172 -8.99 17.54 9.36
N MET A 173 -8.86 16.98 8.17
CA MET A 173 -8.61 15.54 7.97
C MET A 173 -7.24 15.12 8.51
N ASN A 174 -6.19 15.89 8.25
CA ASN A 174 -4.86 15.60 8.80
C ASN A 174 -4.79 15.82 10.32
N GLY A 175 -5.52 16.80 10.85
CA GLY A 175 -5.63 17.01 12.29
C GLY A 175 -6.34 15.84 12.99
N LEU A 176 -7.47 15.39 12.44
CA LEU A 176 -8.22 14.25 12.98
C LEU A 176 -7.41 12.95 12.84
N SER A 177 -6.72 12.75 11.71
CA SER A 177 -5.77 11.66 11.52
C SER A 177 -4.65 11.69 12.55
N ALA A 178 -4.07 12.86 12.87
CA ALA A 178 -3.04 12.98 13.90
C ALA A 178 -3.55 12.60 15.29
N VAL A 179 -4.79 12.96 15.64
CA VAL A 179 -5.42 12.56 16.91
C VAL A 179 -5.61 11.04 16.96
N ILE A 180 -6.17 10.43 15.92
CA ILE A 180 -6.37 8.98 15.83
C ILE A 180 -5.02 8.25 15.90
N ALA A 181 -4.02 8.73 15.15
CA ALA A 181 -2.66 8.18 15.16
C ALA A 181 -2.04 8.30 16.54
N GLY A 182 -2.17 9.45 17.21
CA GLY A 182 -1.62 9.67 18.54
C GLY A 182 -2.21 8.74 19.58
N TYR A 183 -3.53 8.56 19.60
CA TYR A 183 -4.17 7.56 20.47
C TYR A 183 -3.80 6.12 20.09
N GLY A 184 -3.68 5.80 18.80
CA GLY A 184 -3.20 4.49 18.35
C GLY A 184 -1.77 4.19 18.82
N LEU A 185 -0.88 5.18 18.74
CA LEU A 185 0.51 5.09 19.20
C LEU A 185 0.58 4.94 20.73
N LEU A 186 -0.15 5.77 21.48
CA LEU A 186 -0.18 5.71 22.96
C LEU A 186 -0.86 4.43 23.48
N ALA A 187 -1.85 3.90 22.76
CA ALA A 187 -2.50 2.63 23.08
C ALA A 187 -1.74 1.40 22.54
N ASN A 188 -0.60 1.60 21.87
CA ASN A 188 0.19 0.53 21.24
C ASN A 188 -0.66 -0.37 20.30
N SER A 189 -1.55 0.25 19.52
CA SER A 189 -2.50 -0.44 18.64
C SER A 189 -2.17 -0.19 17.17
N PRO A 190 -1.48 -1.12 16.48
CA PRO A 190 -1.13 -0.97 15.06
C PRO A 190 -2.38 -0.83 14.18
N ALA A 191 -3.50 -1.48 14.53
CA ALA A 191 -4.74 -1.38 13.77
C ALA A 191 -5.32 0.05 13.77
N VAL A 192 -5.30 0.74 14.91
CA VAL A 192 -5.75 2.14 15.01
C VAL A 192 -4.80 3.07 14.27
N VAL A 193 -3.49 2.81 14.38
CA VAL A 193 -2.46 3.54 13.63
C VAL A 193 -2.69 3.41 12.12
N ILE A 194 -3.03 2.22 11.62
CA ILE A 194 -3.43 2.00 10.22
C ILE A 194 -4.73 2.74 9.88
N GLY A 195 -5.71 2.71 10.79
CA GLY A 195 -6.95 3.47 10.67
C GLY A 195 -6.74 4.96 10.46
N ALA A 196 -5.79 5.56 11.19
CA ALA A 196 -5.45 6.98 11.05
C ALA A 196 -4.89 7.31 9.65
N MET A 197 -4.11 6.40 9.07
CA MET A 197 -3.48 6.59 7.76
C MET A 197 -4.53 6.67 6.64
N LEU A 198 -5.64 5.94 6.75
CA LEU A 198 -6.74 5.99 5.78
C LEU A 198 -7.37 7.39 5.64
N VAL A 199 -7.31 8.20 6.69
CA VAL A 199 -7.98 9.50 6.78
C VAL A 199 -7.08 10.64 6.24
N ALA A 200 -5.76 10.46 6.28
CA ALA A 200 -4.83 11.55 5.99
C ALA A 200 -4.81 11.94 4.50
N MET A 201 -4.68 13.24 4.23
CA MET A 201 -4.69 13.79 2.86
C MET A 201 -3.32 14.32 2.43
N MET A 202 -2.22 13.74 2.95
CA MET A 202 -0.85 14.21 2.68
C MET A 202 -0.37 13.96 1.25
N LEU A 203 -0.90 12.94 0.56
CA LEU A 203 -0.48 12.59 -0.80
C LEU A 203 -0.71 13.73 -1.79
N SER A 204 -1.84 14.43 -1.69
CA SER A 204 -2.22 15.50 -2.64
C SER A 204 -1.18 16.62 -2.78
N PRO A 205 -0.75 17.31 -1.70
CA PRO A 205 0.29 18.33 -1.82
C PRO A 205 1.66 17.76 -2.21
N ILE A 206 1.97 16.51 -1.88
CA ILE A 206 3.23 15.86 -2.29
C ILE A 206 3.26 15.62 -3.80
N THR A 207 2.17 15.09 -4.38
CA THR A 207 2.05 14.92 -5.84
C THR A 207 2.04 16.26 -6.57
N SER A 208 1.41 17.28 -5.97
CA SER A 208 1.42 18.65 -6.50
C SER A 208 2.83 19.24 -6.55
N MET A 209 3.60 19.03 -5.48
CA MET A 209 5.00 19.41 -5.40
C MET A 209 5.83 18.68 -6.48
N ALA A 210 5.59 17.39 -6.68
CA ALA A 210 6.24 16.62 -7.75
C ALA A 210 5.94 17.20 -9.15
N LEU A 211 4.67 17.49 -9.45
CA LEU A 211 4.27 18.12 -10.71
C LEU A 211 4.91 19.50 -10.89
N ALA A 212 4.96 20.30 -9.82
CA ALA A 212 5.58 21.63 -9.86
C ALA A 212 7.08 21.58 -10.18
N VAL A 213 7.79 20.57 -9.66
CA VAL A 213 9.21 20.33 -9.97
C VAL A 213 9.38 19.91 -11.43
N ILE A 214 8.53 19.03 -11.95
CA ILE A 214 8.56 18.64 -13.37
C ILE A 214 8.31 19.83 -14.27
N ASP A 215 7.31 20.68 -13.98
CA ASP A 215 6.98 21.82 -14.83
C ASP A 215 7.90 23.04 -14.61
N ALA A 216 8.83 22.98 -13.66
CA ALA A 216 9.62 24.12 -13.19
C ALA A 216 8.75 25.34 -12.78
N ARG A 217 7.57 25.09 -12.21
CA ARG A 217 6.61 26.12 -11.77
C ARG A 217 6.81 26.48 -10.31
N LEU A 218 7.61 27.52 -10.05
CA LEU A 218 7.92 27.99 -8.69
C LEU A 218 6.69 28.42 -7.88
N SER A 219 5.66 28.99 -8.53
CA SER A 219 4.42 29.38 -7.84
C SER A 219 3.70 28.17 -7.25
N LEU A 220 3.48 27.13 -8.07
CA LEU A 220 2.86 25.88 -7.64
C LEU A 220 3.72 25.19 -6.57
N LEU A 221 5.04 25.15 -6.78
CA LEU A 221 5.98 24.54 -5.83
C LEU A 221 5.87 25.19 -4.44
N LYS A 222 5.86 26.53 -4.40
CA LYS A 222 5.73 27.29 -3.15
C LYS A 222 4.40 27.02 -2.47
N THR A 223 3.29 27.01 -3.21
CA THR A 223 1.96 26.73 -2.65
C THR A 223 1.87 25.31 -2.09
N SER A 224 2.31 24.30 -2.85
CA SER A 224 2.33 22.90 -2.38
C SER A 224 3.22 22.73 -1.15
N LEU A 225 4.40 23.35 -1.13
CA LEU A 225 5.33 23.27 -0.01
C LEU A 225 4.78 23.95 1.25
N GLN A 226 4.12 25.11 1.11
CA GLN A 226 3.47 25.80 2.23
C GLN A 226 2.32 24.96 2.82
N THR A 227 1.48 24.37 1.97
CA THR A 227 0.40 23.47 2.40
C THR A 227 0.96 22.25 3.13
N LEU A 228 2.04 21.65 2.60
CA LEU A 228 2.68 20.48 3.19
C LEU A 228 3.32 20.80 4.55
N ILE A 229 4.10 21.88 4.65
CA ILE A 229 4.70 22.33 5.91
C ILE A 229 3.62 22.67 6.94
N GLY A 230 2.54 23.33 6.53
CA GLY A 230 1.40 23.60 7.41
C GLY A 230 0.76 22.32 7.96
N GLY A 231 0.57 21.31 7.11
CA GLY A 231 0.05 20.00 7.53
C GLY A 231 1.01 19.26 8.48
N ILE A 232 2.31 19.25 8.17
CA ILE A 232 3.35 18.66 9.02
C ILE A 232 3.36 19.31 10.40
N LEU A 233 3.36 20.64 10.45
CA LEU A 233 3.38 21.39 11.70
C LEU A 233 2.12 21.12 12.52
N LEU A 234 0.95 21.04 11.88
CA LEU A 234 -0.30 20.69 12.55
C LEU A 234 -0.22 19.29 13.19
N ILE A 235 0.18 18.26 12.43
CA ILE A 235 0.29 16.88 12.92
C ILE A 235 1.30 16.82 14.08
N PHE A 236 2.45 17.46 13.92
CA PHE A 236 3.51 17.50 14.92
C PHE A 236 3.06 18.17 16.23
N VAL A 237 2.38 19.33 16.12
CA VAL A 237 1.85 20.05 17.30
C VAL A 237 0.79 19.22 18.02
N ILE A 238 -0.10 18.53 17.29
CA ILE A 238 -1.08 17.63 17.91
C ILE A 238 -0.38 16.50 18.66
N GLY A 239 0.66 15.89 18.07
CA GLY A 239 1.49 14.89 18.76
C GLY A 239 2.14 15.46 20.02
N MET A 240 2.69 16.66 19.96
CA MET A 240 3.28 17.35 21.12
C MET A 240 2.26 17.62 22.23
N VAL A 241 1.04 18.06 21.88
CA VAL A 241 -0.04 18.25 22.86
C VAL A 241 -0.40 16.93 23.54
N LEU A 242 -0.49 15.83 22.78
CA LEU A 242 -0.77 14.51 23.33
C LEU A 242 0.35 14.01 24.25
N GLY A 243 1.62 14.22 23.88
CA GLY A 243 2.73 13.81 24.75
C GLY A 243 2.82 14.63 26.05
N PHE A 244 2.40 15.90 26.04
CA PHE A 244 2.23 16.67 27.28
C PHE A 244 1.07 16.17 28.15
N LEU A 245 0.00 15.68 27.51
CA LEU A 245 -1.18 15.18 28.22
C LEU A 245 -0.95 13.77 28.83
N TYR A 246 -0.10 12.96 28.20
CA TYR A 246 0.17 11.56 28.59
C TYR A 246 1.68 11.26 28.72
N PRO A 247 2.43 11.94 29.61
CA PRO A 247 3.88 11.79 29.71
C PRO A 247 4.34 10.38 30.11
N ASP A 248 3.53 9.64 30.87
CA ASP A 248 3.90 8.31 31.35
C ASP A 248 3.77 7.20 30.29
N HIS A 249 3.13 7.48 29.14
CA HIS A 249 2.76 6.48 28.13
C HIS A 249 3.50 6.67 26.80
N VAL A 250 4.58 7.44 26.79
CA VAL A 250 5.29 7.86 25.57
C VAL A 250 6.25 6.82 25.00
N MET A 251 6.55 5.75 25.75
CA MET A 251 7.51 4.69 25.39
C MET A 251 6.82 3.39 24.95
N THR A 252 5.81 3.48 24.09
CA THR A 252 5.16 2.28 23.52
C THR A 252 6.00 1.67 22.40
N GLY A 253 5.78 0.37 22.13
CA GLY A 253 6.46 -0.33 21.03
C GLY A 253 6.20 0.31 19.67
N GLU A 254 4.95 0.73 19.41
CA GLU A 254 4.58 1.43 18.18
C GLU A 254 5.28 2.78 18.00
N ILE A 255 5.49 3.55 19.08
CA ILE A 255 6.25 4.81 19.02
C ILE A 255 7.73 4.52 18.72
N LEU A 256 8.34 3.62 19.49
CA LEU A 256 9.75 3.28 19.35
C LEU A 256 10.08 2.72 17.96
N ALA A 257 9.17 1.93 17.37
CA ALA A 257 9.31 1.40 16.01
C ALA A 257 9.45 2.51 14.94
N ARG A 258 9.00 3.74 15.20
CA ARG A 258 9.15 4.87 14.26
C ARG A 258 10.39 5.71 14.50
N THR A 259 11.18 5.44 15.53
CA THR A 259 12.34 6.26 15.93
C THR A 259 13.65 5.81 15.28
N SER A 260 13.69 4.60 14.73
CA SER A 260 14.91 4.00 14.19
C SER A 260 14.75 3.81 12.67
N PRO A 261 14.91 4.87 11.87
CA PRO A 261 14.75 4.78 10.43
C PRO A 261 15.77 3.82 9.83
N THR A 262 15.31 2.97 8.92
CA THR A 262 16.12 1.97 8.22
C THR A 262 16.15 2.24 6.72
N THR A 263 17.11 1.62 6.03
CA THR A 263 17.12 1.62 4.56
C THR A 263 15.91 0.87 3.97
N MET A 264 15.29 -0.05 4.73
CA MET A 264 14.09 -0.76 4.30
C MET A 264 12.89 0.18 4.22
N ASP A 265 12.74 1.11 5.16
CA ASP A 265 11.67 2.10 5.16
C ASP A 265 11.73 2.98 3.90
N LEU A 266 12.95 3.36 3.48
CA LEU A 266 13.17 4.12 2.26
C LEU A 266 12.70 3.35 1.02
N VAL A 267 13.01 2.05 0.92
CA VAL A 267 12.55 1.21 -0.20
C VAL A 267 11.02 1.12 -0.22
N VAL A 268 10.40 0.93 0.95
CA VAL A 268 8.93 0.90 1.08
C VAL A 268 8.31 2.23 0.66
N ALA A 269 8.91 3.36 1.06
CA ALA A 269 8.44 4.70 0.66
C ALA A 269 8.55 4.93 -0.85
N LEU A 270 9.63 4.49 -1.49
CA LEU A 270 9.79 4.56 -2.95
C LEU A 270 8.73 3.71 -3.67
N ALA A 271 8.48 2.48 -3.20
CA ALA A 271 7.46 1.61 -3.77
C ALA A 271 6.04 2.19 -3.59
N GLY A 272 5.73 2.65 -2.37
CA GLY A 272 4.44 3.27 -2.04
C GLY A 272 4.17 4.57 -2.80
N GLY A 273 5.18 5.42 -2.96
CA GLY A 273 5.08 6.62 -3.79
C GLY A 273 4.88 6.29 -5.27
N THR A 274 5.62 5.32 -5.81
CA THR A 274 5.43 4.86 -7.20
C THR A 274 4.01 4.36 -7.44
N ALA A 275 3.50 3.52 -6.54
CA ALA A 275 2.12 3.05 -6.59
C ALA A 275 1.12 4.22 -6.50
N GLY A 276 1.38 5.18 -5.61
CA GLY A 276 0.51 6.35 -5.38
C GLY A 276 0.39 7.23 -6.62
N ALA A 277 1.52 7.52 -7.26
CA ALA A 277 1.53 8.26 -8.50
C ALA A 277 0.89 7.49 -9.66
N TYR A 278 1.12 6.18 -9.75
CA TYR A 278 0.50 5.33 -10.77
C TYR A 278 -1.03 5.31 -10.64
N ALA A 279 -1.54 5.17 -9.41
CA ALA A 279 -2.98 5.23 -9.17
C ALA A 279 -3.59 6.59 -9.48
N MET A 280 -2.81 7.68 -9.39
CA MET A 280 -3.30 9.02 -9.69
C MET A 280 -3.35 9.34 -11.18
N VAL A 281 -2.51 8.69 -11.99
CA VAL A 281 -2.54 8.81 -13.46
C VAL A 281 -3.44 7.78 -14.13
N SER A 282 -3.72 6.66 -13.46
CA SER A 282 -4.50 5.57 -14.03
C SER A 282 -6.01 5.81 -13.87
N PRO A 283 -6.80 5.75 -14.95
CA PRO A 283 -8.25 6.00 -14.92
C PRO A 283 -9.03 4.92 -14.16
N ASN A 284 -8.43 3.74 -13.96
CA ASN A 284 -9.11 2.55 -13.44
C ASN A 284 -8.75 2.26 -11.96
N LEU A 285 -7.90 3.07 -11.34
CA LEU A 285 -7.46 2.87 -9.95
C LEU A 285 -7.99 3.98 -9.03
N SER A 286 -8.51 3.57 -7.87
CA SER A 286 -8.92 4.52 -6.84
C SER A 286 -7.70 5.07 -6.11
N VAL A 287 -7.52 6.39 -6.18
CA VAL A 287 -6.51 7.15 -5.42
C VAL A 287 -6.64 6.91 -3.91
N ALA A 288 -7.85 6.60 -3.42
CA ALA A 288 -8.11 6.36 -2.00
C ALA A 288 -7.34 5.15 -1.45
N VAL A 289 -7.26 4.05 -2.21
CA VAL A 289 -6.58 2.80 -1.77
C VAL A 289 -5.07 2.99 -1.64
N VAL A 290 -4.49 3.86 -2.47
CA VAL A 290 -3.05 4.11 -2.43
C VAL A 290 -2.67 5.30 -1.57
N GLY A 291 -3.60 6.23 -1.35
CA GLY A 291 -3.48 7.28 -0.33
C GLY A 291 -3.16 6.70 1.05
N VAL A 292 -3.73 5.53 1.36
CA VAL A 292 -3.44 4.76 2.58
C VAL A 292 -1.95 4.42 2.71
N ALA A 293 -1.38 3.81 1.67
CA ALA A 293 0.01 3.36 1.65
C ALA A 293 0.98 4.54 1.87
N VAL A 294 0.69 5.70 1.30
CA VAL A 294 1.52 6.90 1.42
C VAL A 294 1.35 7.59 2.78
N ALA A 295 0.12 7.66 3.28
CA ALA A 295 -0.16 8.20 4.61
C ALA A 295 0.48 7.37 5.72
N THR A 296 0.70 6.06 5.50
CA THR A 296 1.40 5.19 6.45
C THR A 296 2.79 5.67 6.83
N ALA A 297 3.45 6.33 5.88
CA ALA A 297 4.85 6.70 5.97
C ALA A 297 5.08 8.07 6.64
N LEU A 298 4.01 8.87 6.86
CA LEU A 298 4.12 10.28 7.23
C LEU A 298 3.43 10.61 8.57
N VAL A 299 2.13 10.34 8.71
CA VAL A 299 1.38 10.82 9.88
C VAL A 299 1.89 10.21 11.19
N PRO A 300 2.02 8.87 11.32
CA PRO A 300 2.46 8.31 12.60
C PRO A 300 3.88 8.73 12.99
N PRO A 301 4.91 8.73 12.11
CA PRO A 301 6.22 9.25 12.46
C PRO A 301 6.23 10.72 12.89
N LEU A 302 5.41 11.58 12.26
CA LEU A 302 5.28 12.99 12.66
C LEU A 302 4.61 13.13 14.04
N THR A 303 3.53 12.38 14.28
CA THR A 303 2.85 12.37 15.58
C THR A 303 3.76 11.82 16.68
N ALA A 304 4.46 10.72 16.42
CA ALA A 304 5.43 10.12 17.34
C ALA A 304 6.58 11.08 17.66
N SER A 305 7.10 11.79 16.65
CA SER A 305 8.12 12.82 16.84
C SER A 305 7.65 13.93 17.78
N GLY A 306 6.41 14.42 17.59
CA GLY A 306 5.80 15.40 18.48
C GLY A 306 5.67 14.90 19.92
N ILE A 307 5.13 13.69 20.11
CA ILE A 307 4.95 13.05 21.42
C ILE A 307 6.29 12.92 22.16
N LEU A 308 7.32 12.41 21.47
CA LEU A 308 8.65 12.19 22.03
C LEU A 308 9.36 13.49 22.37
N LEU A 309 9.15 14.55 21.57
CA LEU A 309 9.75 15.85 21.84
C LEU A 309 9.17 16.47 23.12
N SER A 310 7.85 16.40 23.33
CA SER A 310 7.22 16.88 24.57
C SER A 310 7.70 16.10 25.81
N ALA A 311 8.06 14.83 25.66
CA ALA A 311 8.60 14.00 26.73
C ALA A 311 10.11 14.21 27.01
N GLY A 312 10.79 15.08 26.26
CA GLY A 312 12.22 15.33 26.42
C GLY A 312 13.14 14.30 25.75
N HIS A 313 12.59 13.34 24.99
CA HIS A 313 13.37 12.34 24.26
C HIS A 313 13.84 12.85 22.89
N PHE A 314 14.70 13.86 22.89
CA PHE A 314 15.15 14.57 21.67
C PHE A 314 15.75 13.64 20.60
N SER A 315 16.58 12.68 21.00
CA SER A 315 17.22 11.75 20.06
C SER A 315 16.19 10.88 19.33
N LEU A 316 15.19 10.37 20.07
CA LEU A 316 14.13 9.52 19.51
C LEU A 316 13.17 10.34 18.64
N ALA A 317 12.83 11.55 19.09
CA ALA A 317 12.00 12.48 18.33
C ALA A 317 12.62 12.84 16.97
N MET A 318 13.94 13.09 16.94
CA MET A 318 14.66 13.37 15.69
C MET A 318 14.74 12.16 14.76
N GLY A 319 14.88 10.95 15.31
CA GLY A 319 14.82 9.73 14.52
C GLY A 319 13.47 9.55 13.81
N ALA A 320 12.36 9.80 14.52
CA ALA A 320 11.02 9.76 13.95
C ALA A 320 10.75 10.87 12.92
N LEU A 321 11.27 12.07 13.16
CA LEU A 321 11.20 13.17 12.20
C LEU A 321 12.01 12.86 10.94
N LEU A 322 13.20 12.28 11.09
CA LEU A 322 14.05 11.89 9.97
C LEU A 322 13.36 10.82 9.12
N LEU A 323 12.69 9.84 9.73
CA LEU A 323 11.88 8.85 9.03
C LEU A 323 10.80 9.53 8.18
N ALA A 324 10.03 10.47 8.76
CA ALA A 324 8.98 11.20 8.06
C ALA A 324 9.52 11.97 6.85
N ILE A 325 10.62 12.73 7.03
CA ILE A 325 11.23 13.55 5.98
C ILE A 325 11.79 12.66 4.85
N THR A 326 12.46 11.57 5.21
CA THR A 326 13.02 10.61 4.24
C THR A 326 11.91 10.05 3.36
N ASN A 327 10.83 9.59 3.99
CA ASN A 327 9.67 9.03 3.29
C ASN A 327 9.01 10.08 2.39
N MET A 328 8.85 11.32 2.89
CA MET A 328 8.28 12.42 2.11
C MET A 328 9.06 12.69 0.83
N LEU A 329 10.39 12.79 0.92
CA LEU A 329 11.27 13.04 -0.22
C LEU A 329 11.27 11.86 -1.19
N ALA A 330 11.26 10.64 -0.68
CA ALA A 330 11.20 9.42 -1.50
C ALA A 330 9.91 9.38 -2.32
N ILE A 331 8.77 9.61 -1.67
CA ILE A 331 7.45 9.65 -2.32
C ILE A 331 7.38 10.78 -3.34
N GLN A 332 7.84 11.99 -3.00
CA GLN A 332 7.88 13.11 -3.95
C GLN A 332 8.70 12.75 -5.19
N PHE A 333 9.88 12.14 -5.00
CA PHE A 333 10.77 11.80 -6.10
C PHE A 333 10.14 10.75 -7.03
N THR A 334 9.52 9.71 -6.46
CA THR A 334 8.85 8.69 -7.27
C THR A 334 7.61 9.21 -7.95
N ASN A 335 6.87 10.13 -7.32
CA ASN A 335 5.76 10.81 -7.99
C ASN A 335 6.27 11.63 -9.18
N ALA A 336 7.42 12.31 -9.02
CA ALA A 336 8.02 13.05 -10.10
C ALA A 336 8.46 12.12 -11.25
N LEU A 337 9.06 10.97 -10.92
CA LEU A 337 9.49 9.97 -11.89
C LEU A 337 8.31 9.40 -12.68
N VAL A 338 7.25 8.97 -12.00
CA VAL A 338 6.06 8.40 -12.65
C VAL A 338 5.38 9.43 -13.54
N LEU A 339 5.11 10.63 -13.05
CA LEU A 339 4.51 11.70 -13.86
C LEU A 339 5.37 12.03 -15.10
N TRP A 340 6.70 12.02 -14.96
CA TRP A 340 7.62 12.22 -16.09
C TRP A 340 7.52 11.08 -17.12
N LEU A 341 7.48 9.81 -16.67
CA LEU A 341 7.33 8.64 -17.53
C LEU A 341 5.99 8.65 -18.31
N PHE A 342 4.91 9.11 -17.67
CA PHE A 342 3.59 9.24 -18.29
C PHE A 342 3.41 10.51 -19.14
N GLY A 343 4.46 11.30 -19.31
CA GLY A 343 4.45 12.44 -20.23
C GLY A 343 3.82 13.72 -19.67
N PHE A 344 3.68 13.88 -18.35
CA PHE A 344 3.23 15.12 -17.71
C PHE A 344 4.29 16.24 -17.77
N ARG A 345 4.88 16.47 -18.95
CA ARG A 345 5.95 17.44 -19.21
C ARG A 345 5.36 18.67 -19.90
N ARG A 346 5.90 19.85 -19.60
CA ARG A 346 5.49 21.09 -20.26
C ARG A 346 6.32 21.26 -21.55
N THR A 347 5.64 21.18 -22.70
CA THR A 347 6.13 21.10 -24.10
C THR A 347 6.88 22.32 -24.63
N LEU A 348 7.43 23.21 -23.79
CA LEU A 348 7.93 24.49 -24.30
C LEU A 348 9.28 24.42 -25.04
N ASN A 349 10.09 23.36 -24.85
CA ASN A 349 11.36 23.12 -25.56
C ASN A 349 11.83 21.64 -25.48
N ASP A 350 11.02 20.71 -24.95
CA ASP A 350 11.47 19.35 -24.60
C ASP A 350 11.42 18.36 -25.79
N ASP A 351 10.72 18.74 -26.87
CA ASP A 351 10.49 17.89 -28.04
C ASP A 351 11.69 17.90 -29.03
N GLU A 352 12.54 18.93 -28.99
CA GLU A 352 13.79 19.01 -29.78
C GLU A 352 14.96 18.24 -29.15
N VAL A 353 14.83 17.82 -27.90
CA VAL A 353 15.90 17.19 -27.15
C VAL A 353 15.69 15.68 -27.15
N GLY A 354 16.62 14.92 -27.74
CA GLY A 354 16.57 13.45 -27.76
C GLY A 354 16.45 12.81 -26.36
N LYS A 355 16.06 11.53 -26.28
CA LYS A 355 15.77 10.80 -25.02
C LYS A 355 16.80 11.02 -23.89
N LEU A 356 18.09 11.11 -24.23
CA LEU A 356 19.17 11.37 -23.25
C LEU A 356 19.10 12.77 -22.62
N GLY A 357 18.79 13.81 -23.39
CA GLY A 357 18.70 15.16 -22.85
C GLY A 357 17.41 15.41 -22.07
N GLN A 358 16.34 14.68 -22.38
CA GLN A 358 15.12 14.67 -21.54
C GLN A 358 15.40 14.12 -20.13
N LEU A 359 16.21 13.05 -20.05
CA LEU A 359 16.68 12.52 -18.77
C LEU A 359 17.55 13.55 -18.02
N GLY A 360 18.46 14.22 -18.72
CA GLY A 360 19.30 15.28 -18.15
C GLY A 360 18.48 16.45 -17.58
N GLN A 361 17.41 16.86 -18.26
CA GLN A 361 16.50 17.89 -17.76
C GLN A 361 15.72 17.44 -16.52
N PHE A 362 15.24 16.20 -16.48
CA PHE A 362 14.58 15.64 -15.30
C PHE A 362 15.52 15.61 -14.09
N LEU A 363 16.77 15.15 -14.28
CA LEU A 363 17.79 15.14 -13.23
C LEU A 363 18.10 16.55 -12.74
N LYS A 364 18.24 17.52 -13.65
CA LYS A 364 18.49 18.92 -13.29
C LYS A 364 17.33 19.52 -12.48
N ARG A 365 16.08 19.26 -12.89
CA ARG A 365 14.87 19.74 -12.19
C ARG A 365 14.72 19.09 -10.80
N ASN A 366 15.06 17.81 -10.67
CA ASN A 366 14.98 17.06 -9.39
C ASN A 366 16.30 17.02 -8.59
N PHE A 367 17.33 17.77 -9.00
CA PHE A 367 18.68 17.66 -8.43
C PHE A 367 18.71 17.85 -6.91
N ALA A 368 17.97 18.84 -6.40
CA ALA A 368 17.91 19.12 -4.96
C ALA A 368 17.33 17.95 -4.16
N VAL A 369 16.27 17.32 -4.66
CA VAL A 369 15.64 16.17 -4.00
C VAL A 369 16.54 14.94 -4.10
N LEU A 370 17.09 14.68 -5.29
CA LEU A 370 18.02 13.56 -5.50
C LEU A 370 19.23 13.66 -4.58
N MET A 371 19.82 14.85 -4.46
CA MET A 371 20.96 15.08 -3.57
C MET A 371 20.57 14.87 -2.10
N ALA A 372 19.41 15.36 -1.66
CA ALA A 372 18.90 15.12 -0.32
C ALA A 372 18.69 13.62 -0.04
N LEU A 373 18.11 12.87 -0.99
CA LEU A 373 17.92 11.42 -0.87
C LEU A 373 19.25 10.65 -0.82
N VAL A 374 20.25 11.05 -1.60
CA VAL A 374 21.58 10.41 -1.56
C VAL A 374 22.27 10.67 -0.22
N VAL A 375 22.21 11.90 0.29
CA VAL A 375 22.80 12.25 1.60
C VAL A 375 22.12 11.49 2.72
N ILE A 376 20.78 11.50 2.76
CA ILE A 376 20.01 10.80 3.79
C ILE A 376 20.16 9.29 3.66
N GLY A 377 20.06 8.73 2.45
CA GLY A 377 20.26 7.31 2.18
C GLY A 377 21.66 6.83 2.57
N GLY A 378 22.68 7.64 2.30
CA GLY A 378 24.06 7.40 2.75
C GLY A 378 24.17 7.41 4.28
N TYR A 379 23.56 8.39 4.96
CA TYR A 379 23.51 8.45 6.41
C TYR A 379 22.79 7.24 7.04
N LEU A 380 21.64 6.85 6.49
CA LEU A 380 20.86 5.69 6.95
C LEU A 380 21.62 4.39 6.71
N SER A 381 22.26 4.24 5.54
CA SER A 381 23.09 3.07 5.23
C SER A 381 24.29 2.96 6.15
N PHE A 382 24.95 4.08 6.47
CA PHE A 382 26.03 4.12 7.45
C PHE A 382 25.55 3.71 8.86
N ASN A 383 24.43 4.28 9.33
CA ASN A 383 23.86 3.90 10.62
C ASN A 383 23.42 2.44 10.66
N PHE A 384 22.75 1.97 9.61
CA PHE A 384 22.32 0.58 9.50
C PHE A 384 23.51 -0.38 9.50
N SER A 385 24.57 -0.08 8.75
CA SER A 385 25.80 -0.87 8.77
C SER A 385 26.45 -0.87 10.15
N HIS A 386 26.46 0.27 10.85
CA HIS A 386 26.95 0.35 12.22
C HIS A 386 26.13 -0.54 13.15
N THR A 387 24.80 -0.42 13.15
CA THR A 387 23.89 -1.24 13.97
C THR A 387 23.98 -2.73 13.64
N LEU A 388 24.08 -3.10 12.36
CA LEU A 388 24.25 -4.50 11.96
C LEU A 388 25.57 -5.08 12.45
N ASN A 389 26.65 -4.31 12.39
CA ASN A 389 27.94 -4.73 12.92
C ASN A 389 27.87 -4.95 14.44
N GLU A 390 27.16 -4.08 15.17
CA GLU A 390 26.91 -4.27 16.61
C GLU A 390 26.09 -5.54 16.89
N GLN A 391 25.00 -5.77 16.15
CA GLN A 391 24.16 -6.96 16.33
C GLN A 391 24.90 -8.24 15.95
N ASN A 392 25.68 -8.22 14.87
CA ASN A 392 26.49 -9.37 14.47
C ASN A 392 27.58 -9.66 15.51
N PHE A 393 28.23 -8.63 16.06
CA PHE A 393 29.18 -8.78 17.15
C PHE A 393 28.52 -9.38 18.39
N GLU A 394 27.34 -8.91 18.79
CA GLU A 394 26.62 -9.45 19.94
C GLU A 394 26.22 -10.91 19.71
N ARG A 395 25.71 -11.26 18.52
CA ARG A 395 25.38 -12.64 18.14
C ARG A 395 26.61 -13.56 18.17
N GLN A 396 27.72 -13.12 17.59
CA GLN A 396 28.95 -13.92 17.57
C GLN A 396 29.57 -14.08 18.96
N SER A 397 29.53 -13.01 19.78
CA SER A 397 29.98 -13.05 21.17
C SER A 397 29.13 -14.01 22.00
N ASN A 398 27.81 -13.96 21.85
CA ASN A 398 26.89 -14.87 22.54
C ASN A 398 27.09 -16.31 22.11
N ALA A 399 27.23 -16.57 20.80
CA ALA A 399 27.51 -17.90 20.29
C ALA A 399 28.83 -18.48 20.82
N LEU A 400 29.87 -17.63 20.98
CA LEU A 400 31.11 -18.04 21.63
C LEU A 400 30.93 -18.35 23.11
N ILE A 401 30.20 -17.51 23.85
CA ILE A 401 29.91 -17.73 25.26
C ILE A 401 29.16 -19.04 25.43
N GLU A 402 28.07 -19.24 24.67
CA GLU A 402 27.26 -20.46 24.68
C GLU A 402 28.10 -21.70 24.37
N LYS A 403 28.91 -21.68 23.32
CA LYS A 403 29.80 -22.80 22.98
C LYS A 403 30.81 -23.12 24.08
N SER A 404 31.25 -22.11 24.82
CA SER A 404 32.25 -22.27 25.89
C SER A 404 31.65 -22.84 27.17
N ILE A 405 30.34 -22.70 27.35
CA ILE A 405 29.60 -23.21 28.52
C ILE A 405 28.77 -24.46 28.20
N GLU A 406 28.61 -24.84 26.94
CA GLU A 406 27.80 -25.99 26.47
C GLU A 406 28.17 -27.33 27.12
N HIS A 407 29.43 -27.49 27.54
CA HIS A 407 29.94 -28.72 28.18
C HIS A 407 29.77 -28.73 29.70
N GLN A 408 29.42 -27.58 30.30
CA GLN A 408 29.06 -27.44 31.70
C GLN A 408 27.53 -27.37 31.76
N ALA A 409 26.89 -27.76 32.87
CA ALA A 409 25.44 -27.58 33.03
C ALA A 409 25.11 -26.10 33.30
N ASN A 410 25.48 -25.26 32.34
CA ASN A 410 25.50 -23.81 32.38
C ASN A 410 24.81 -23.29 31.11
N TYR A 411 23.97 -22.26 31.24
CA TYR A 411 23.33 -21.59 30.13
C TYR A 411 23.42 -20.07 30.27
N LEU A 412 23.40 -19.38 29.12
CA LEU A 412 23.44 -17.92 29.05
C LEU A 412 22.04 -17.36 29.27
N VAL A 413 21.86 -16.53 30.29
CA VAL A 413 20.58 -15.91 30.63
C VAL A 413 20.40 -14.57 29.92
N LEU A 414 21.44 -13.73 29.95
CA LEU A 414 21.40 -12.39 29.37
C LEU A 414 22.81 -11.94 28.99
N SER A 415 22.95 -11.34 27.82
CA SER A 415 24.11 -10.53 27.45
C SER A 415 23.68 -9.07 27.32
N SER A 416 24.54 -8.15 27.73
CA SER A 416 24.37 -6.73 27.40
C SER A 416 25.72 -6.08 27.23
N ILE A 417 25.82 -5.19 26.25
CA ILE A 417 27.01 -4.38 26.03
C ILE A 417 26.76 -3.00 26.65
N ASN A 418 27.46 -2.70 27.74
CA ASN A 418 27.50 -1.35 28.26
C ASN A 418 28.60 -0.57 27.56
N LYS A 419 28.23 0.55 26.93
CA LYS A 419 29.14 1.41 26.19
C LYS A 419 29.72 2.45 27.15
N GLU A 420 30.81 2.11 27.86
CA GLU A 420 31.59 3.10 28.59
C GLU A 420 32.65 3.72 27.66
N GLN A 421 32.78 5.05 27.70
CA GLN A 421 33.60 5.92 26.82
C GLN A 421 34.65 5.26 25.91
N LYS A 422 35.65 4.55 26.48
CA LYS A 422 36.75 3.88 25.74
C LYS A 422 36.79 2.35 25.90
N VAL A 423 35.91 1.77 26.71
CA VAL A 423 35.90 0.34 27.01
C VAL A 423 34.47 -0.17 26.89
N HIS A 424 34.23 -1.11 25.98
CA HIS A 424 32.96 -1.80 25.92
C HIS A 424 32.96 -2.90 26.97
N VAL A 425 32.04 -2.83 27.92
CA VAL A 425 31.88 -3.87 28.93
C VAL A 425 30.78 -4.81 28.46
N LEU A 426 31.16 -6.01 28.02
CA LEU A 426 30.23 -7.07 27.71
C LEU A 426 29.88 -7.78 29.03
N ARG A 427 28.67 -7.59 29.52
CA ARG A 427 28.16 -8.25 30.71
C ARG A 427 27.34 -9.46 30.31
N ALA A 428 27.81 -10.64 30.67
CA ALA A 428 27.11 -11.91 30.48
C ALA A 428 26.64 -12.45 31.83
N VAL A 429 25.37 -12.84 31.92
CA VAL A 429 24.81 -13.54 33.08
C VAL A 429 24.71 -15.01 32.74
N ILE A 430 25.48 -15.84 33.44
CA ILE A 430 25.52 -17.29 33.24
C ILE A 430 24.89 -17.95 34.46
N GLN A 431 24.00 -18.89 34.23
CA GLN A 431 23.34 -19.66 35.28
C GLN A 431 23.69 -21.14 35.11
N GLY A 432 23.99 -21.82 36.22
CA GLY A 432 24.22 -23.26 36.19
C GLY A 432 24.94 -23.79 37.43
N THR A 433 25.48 -25.00 37.35
CA THR A 433 25.99 -25.72 38.53
C THR A 433 27.44 -25.41 38.87
N GLU A 434 28.27 -25.05 37.88
CA GLU A 434 29.71 -24.82 38.06
C GLU A 434 30.13 -23.42 37.61
N PRO A 435 30.76 -22.61 38.47
CA PRO A 435 31.22 -21.28 38.08
C PRO A 435 32.43 -21.38 37.11
N PRO A 436 32.47 -20.56 36.04
CA PRO A 436 33.60 -20.54 35.14
C PRO A 436 34.88 -20.04 35.84
N SER A 437 36.01 -20.67 35.55
CA SER A 437 37.31 -20.28 36.11
C SER A 437 37.82 -18.96 35.50
N GLN A 438 38.61 -18.18 36.23
CA GLN A 438 39.18 -16.92 35.71
C GLN A 438 40.01 -17.11 34.42
N ALA A 439 40.69 -18.25 34.28
CA ALA A 439 41.45 -18.58 33.07
C ALA A 439 40.53 -18.78 31.85
N GLN A 440 39.39 -19.46 32.02
CA GLN A 440 38.38 -19.62 30.97
C GLN A 440 37.77 -18.28 30.57
N VAL A 441 37.47 -17.41 31.54
CA VAL A 441 36.95 -16.05 31.28
C VAL A 441 37.96 -15.22 30.49
N TYR A 442 39.25 -15.34 30.80
CA TYR A 442 40.31 -14.60 30.11
C TYR A 442 40.52 -15.05 28.65
N GLU A 443 40.49 -16.36 28.39
CA GLU A 443 40.56 -16.88 27.02
C GLU A 443 39.32 -16.50 26.20
N LEU A 444 38.14 -16.49 26.83
CA LEU A 444 36.90 -16.01 26.21
C LEU A 444 36.99 -14.51 25.88
N GLU A 445 37.52 -13.69 26.80
CA GLU A 445 37.74 -12.26 26.57
C GLU A 445 38.66 -12.01 25.38
N LYS A 446 39.76 -12.76 25.25
CA LYS A 446 40.66 -12.68 24.08
C LYS A 446 39.96 -13.07 22.78
N ALA A 447 39.17 -14.14 22.78
CA ALA A 447 38.44 -14.58 21.60
C ALA A 447 37.42 -13.51 21.16
N ILE A 448 36.71 -12.91 22.11
CA ILE A 448 35.76 -11.82 21.88
C ILE A 448 36.48 -10.54 21.44
N GLN A 449 37.64 -10.22 22.02
CA GLN A 449 38.47 -9.08 21.60
C GLN A 449 38.89 -9.19 20.13
N LYS A 450 39.21 -10.40 19.66
CA LYS A 450 39.55 -10.62 18.25
C LYS A 450 38.39 -10.29 17.30
N ILE A 451 37.16 -10.64 17.67
CA ILE A 451 35.95 -10.28 16.91
C ILE A 451 35.67 -8.78 17.02
N ALA A 452 35.96 -8.21 18.18
CA ALA A 452 35.85 -6.77 18.42
C ALA A 452 36.79 -5.95 17.55
N ASP A 453 38.02 -6.43 17.33
CA ASP A 453 39.01 -5.72 16.51
C ASP A 453 38.56 -5.61 15.05
N ASP A 454 37.84 -6.62 14.54
CA ASP A 454 37.24 -6.62 13.20
C ASP A 454 35.99 -5.71 13.10
N THR A 455 35.27 -5.52 14.21
CA THR A 455 33.98 -4.81 14.25
C THR A 455 34.13 -3.34 14.67
N PHE A 456 34.87 -3.09 15.74
CA PHE A 456 35.09 -1.80 16.39
C PHE A 456 36.57 -1.46 16.36
N LYS A 457 37.02 -0.79 15.30
CA LYS A 457 38.42 -0.34 15.17
C LYS A 457 38.92 0.29 16.47
N ASN A 458 39.91 -0.36 17.10
CA ASN A 458 40.70 0.15 18.22
C ASN A 458 39.94 0.36 19.55
N ARG A 459 38.93 -0.47 19.86
CA ARG A 459 38.26 -0.45 21.17
C ARG A 459 38.52 -1.73 21.97
N THR A 460 38.87 -1.56 23.25
CA THR A 460 39.06 -2.68 24.18
C THR A 460 37.71 -3.13 24.72
N ILE A 461 37.49 -4.44 24.70
CA ILE A 461 36.34 -5.11 25.29
C ILE A 461 36.77 -5.77 26.59
N LYS A 462 36.00 -5.54 27.64
CA LYS A 462 36.13 -6.27 28.91
C LYS A 462 34.94 -7.19 29.09
N LEU A 463 35.20 -8.45 29.39
CA LEU A 463 34.16 -9.42 29.67
C LEU A 463 33.88 -9.46 31.18
N GLN A 464 32.62 -9.22 31.55
CA GLN A 464 32.14 -9.38 32.93
C GLN A 464 31.15 -10.53 32.97
N ILE A 465 31.52 -11.63 33.61
CA ILE A 465 30.61 -12.75 33.86
C ILE A 465 30.00 -12.59 35.26
N ARG A 466 28.67 -12.56 35.32
CA ARG A 466 27.90 -12.72 36.56
C ARG A 466 27.37 -14.14 36.59
N PHE A 467 27.86 -14.95 37.53
CA PHE A 467 27.40 -16.32 37.72
C PHE A 467 26.25 -16.38 38.73
N VAL A 468 25.21 -17.14 38.39
CA VAL A 468 24.07 -17.45 39.27
C VAL A 468 24.05 -18.97 39.49
N PRO A 469 24.32 -19.45 40.72
CA PRO A 469 24.34 -20.89 40.97
C PRO A 469 22.94 -21.48 40.88
N GLU A 470 22.81 -22.59 40.17
CA GLU A 470 21.60 -23.40 40.12
C GLU A 470 21.73 -24.59 41.08
N THR A 471 20.71 -24.80 41.90
CA THR A 471 20.61 -25.96 42.78
C THR A 471 19.39 -26.76 42.40
N VAL A 472 19.60 -27.96 41.87
CA VAL A 472 18.53 -28.93 41.63
C VAL A 472 18.24 -29.64 42.95
N ILE A 473 16.98 -29.60 43.40
CA ILE A 473 16.50 -30.34 44.58
C ILE A 473 15.60 -31.45 44.06
N GLU A 474 16.08 -32.69 44.16
CA GLU A 474 15.31 -33.87 43.77
C GLU A 474 14.52 -34.41 44.96
N SER A 475 13.28 -34.87 44.73
CA SER A 475 12.47 -35.52 45.76
C SER A 475 13.00 -36.90 46.17
N THR A 476 13.81 -37.52 45.31
CA THR A 476 14.43 -38.83 45.51
C THR A 476 15.88 -38.74 45.02
N PRO A 477 16.83 -38.36 45.89
CA PRO A 477 18.22 -38.13 45.49
C PRO A 477 18.87 -39.43 45.02
N SER A 478 19.65 -39.34 43.96
CA SER A 478 20.28 -40.49 43.30
C SER A 478 21.65 -40.81 43.92
N SER A 479 22.28 -39.83 44.58
CA SER A 479 23.55 -39.96 45.30
C SER A 479 23.51 -39.34 46.71
N GLU A 480 24.27 -39.90 47.65
CA GLU A 480 24.33 -39.43 49.05
C GLU A 480 24.87 -37.99 49.16
N SER A 481 25.65 -37.55 48.17
CA SER A 481 26.16 -36.18 48.01
C SER A 481 25.08 -35.13 47.66
N GLU A 482 23.89 -35.55 47.23
CA GLU A 482 22.76 -34.66 46.88
C GLU A 482 21.81 -34.41 48.06
N LEU A 483 21.94 -35.18 49.16
CA LEU A 483 21.17 -35.01 50.40
C LEU A 483 21.66 -33.78 51.17
N LYS A 484 21.16 -32.60 50.80
CA LYS A 484 21.30 -31.37 51.60
C LYS A 484 20.18 -31.25 52.64
N LEU A 485 20.00 -32.27 53.48
CA LEU A 485 19.10 -32.17 54.63
C LEU A 485 19.78 -31.35 55.73
N SER A 486 19.08 -30.36 56.27
CA SER A 486 19.50 -29.70 57.51
C SER A 486 19.57 -30.74 58.64
N PRO A 487 20.44 -30.61 59.66
CA PRO A 487 20.43 -31.49 60.83
C PRO A 487 19.05 -31.62 61.50
N ASN A 488 18.17 -30.63 61.32
CA ASN A 488 16.78 -30.67 61.79
C ASN A 488 15.85 -31.50 60.90
N ASP A 489 16.13 -31.61 59.60
CA ASP A 489 15.31 -32.39 58.67
C ASP A 489 15.59 -33.89 58.82
N ILE A 490 16.84 -34.27 59.16
CA ILE A 490 17.23 -35.64 59.51
C ILE A 490 16.50 -36.13 60.77
N LYS A 491 16.04 -35.21 61.63
CA LYS A 491 15.35 -35.53 62.89
C LYS A 491 13.85 -35.81 62.72
N ASN A 492 13.28 -35.44 61.57
CA ASN A 492 11.86 -35.51 61.24
C ASN A 492 11.54 -36.52 60.13
N LEU A 493 12.56 -37.13 59.53
CA LEU A 493 12.49 -38.36 58.73
C LEU A 493 12.62 -39.57 59.65
#